data_AF-A0A660WPF2-F1
#
_entry.id   AF-A0A660WPF2-F1
#
_cell.length_a   1.000
_cell.length_b   1.000
_cell.length_c   1.000
_cell.angle_alpha   90.00
_cell.angle_beta   90.00
_cell.angle_gamma   90.00
#
_symmetry.space_group_name_H-M   'P 1'
#
loop_
_entity.id
_entity.type
_entity.pdbx_description
1 polymer ?
#
loop_
_entity_poly.entity_id
_entity_poly.type
_entity_poly.pdbx_seq_one_letter_code
_entity_poly.pdbx_strand_id
1 'polypeptide(L)' 'MKLYIKTFGCQMNDRDSEALAGIFLEKGWSLTAELEDADVILVN' A
#
# COMPACT_ATOMS: atom_id res chain seq x y z
N MET A 1 8.10 9.02 -4.29
CA MET A 1 8.20 7.55 -4.12
C MET A 1 6.79 6.99 -4.20
N LYS A 2 6.62 5.88 -4.91
CA LYS A 2 5.35 5.23 -5.21
C LYS A 2 5.22 3.91 -4.45
N LEU A 3 4.08 3.69 -3.82
CA LEU A 3 3.76 2.48 -3.04
C LEU A 3 2.66 1.70 -3.76
N TYR A 4 2.88 0.40 -4.00
CA TYR A 4 1.86 -0.53 -4.44
C TYR A 4 1.43 -1.41 -3.26
N ILE A 5 0.13 -1.46 -2.98
CA ILE A 5 -0.42 -2.34 -1.93
C ILE A 5 -1.35 -3.34 -2.59
N LYS A 6 -1.15 -4.62 -2.28
CA LYS A 6 -2.07 -5.69 -2.65
C LYS A 6 -2.44 -6.50 -1.43
N THR A 7 -3.72 -6.45 -1.09
CA THR A 7 -4.30 -7.23 -0.01
C THR A 7 -4.92 -8.51 -0.55
N PHE A 8 -4.64 -9.64 0.09
CA PHE A 8 -5.21 -10.95 -0.12
C PHE A 8 -5.83 -11.41 1.20
N GLY A 9 -7.16 -11.59 1.25
CA GLY A 9 -7.81 -12.09 2.45
C GLY A 9 -9.18 -11.46 2.72
N CYS A 10 -9.55 -11.40 4.00
CA CYS A 10 -10.81 -10.84 4.48
C CYS A 10 -10.65 -9.37 4.89
N GLN A 11 -11.74 -8.72 5.30
CA GLN A 11 -11.82 -7.30 5.74
C GLN A 11 -10.78 -6.89 6.80
N MET A 12 -10.21 -7.84 7.55
CA MET A 12 -9.15 -7.55 8.53
C MET A 12 -7.86 -7.10 7.83
N ASN A 13 -7.45 -7.78 6.77
CA ASN A 13 -6.25 -7.45 6.01
C ASN A 13 -6.39 -6.11 5.29
N ASP A 14 -7.60 -5.73 4.88
CA ASP A 14 -7.85 -4.42 4.25
C ASP A 14 -7.60 -3.27 5.24
N ARG A 15 -8.00 -3.46 6.50
CA ARG A 15 -7.82 -2.47 7.56
C ARG A 15 -6.34 -2.29 7.95
N ASP A 16 -5.58 -3.38 7.99
CA ASP A 16 -4.14 -3.34 8.22
C ASP A 16 -3.40 -2.67 7.04
N SER A 17 -3.80 -3.00 5.81
CA SER A 17 -3.30 -2.36 4.59
C SER A 17 -3.60 -0.86 4.54
N GLU A 18 -4.79 -0.41 4.94
CA GLU A 18 -5.13 1.01 5.02
C GLU A 18 -4.29 1.76 6.06
N ALA A 19 -4.11 1.16 7.25
CA ALA A 19 -3.29 1.76 8.31
C ALA A 19 -1.84 1.95 7.85
N LEU A 20 -1.27 0.93 7.18
CA LEU A 20 0.06 1.02 6.59
C LEU A 20 0.12 2.08 5.49
N ALA A 21 -0.86 2.10 4.57
CA ALA A 21 -0.95 3.11 3.52
C ALA A 21 -0.92 4.53 4.11
N GLY A 22 -1.69 4.78 5.18
CA GLY A 22 -1.73 6.07 5.87
C GLY A 22 -0.37 6.57 6.31
N ILE A 23 0.45 5.70 6.91
CA ILE A 23 1.81 6.06 7.37
C ILE A 23 2.71 6.47 6.20
N PHE A 24 2.61 5.77 5.06
CA PHE A 24 3.38 6.10 3.87
C PHE A 24 2.90 7.41 3.23
N LEU A 25 1.60 7.64 3.17
CA LEU A 25 1.02 8.89 2.68
C LEU A 25 1.45 10.08 3.54
N GLU A 26 1.47 9.95 4.87
CA GLU A 26 1.98 10.99 5.78
C GLU A 26 3.47 11.29 5.56
N LYS A 27 4.25 10.31 5.08
CA LYS A 27 5.65 10.49 4.69
C LYS A 27 5.83 11.08 3.28
N GLY A 28 4.75 11.45 2.61
CA GLY A 28 4.77 12.07 1.28
C GLY A 28 4.88 11.07 0.12
N TRP A 29 4.55 9.80 0.37
CA TRP A 29 4.47 8.80 -0.69
C TRP A 29 3.11 8.88 -1.39
N SER A 30 3.05 8.38 -2.61
CA SER A 30 1.81 8.23 -3.36
C SER A 30 1.53 6.76 -3.63
N LEU A 31 0.25 6.39 -3.71
CA LEU A 31 -0.14 5.05 -4.13
C LEU A 31 -0.05 4.92 -5.65
N THR A 32 0.34 3.74 -6.13
CA THR A 32 0.32 3.36 -7.55
C THR A 32 -0.51 2.10 -7.75
N ALA A 33 -1.22 2.03 -8.87
CA ALA A 33 -1.95 0.83 -9.31
C ALA A 33 -1.10 -0.10 -10.17
N GLU A 34 0.03 0.41 -10.69
CA GLU A 34 0.95 -0.33 -11.53
C GLU A 34 2.14 -0.81 -10.71
N LEU A 35 2.39 -2.12 -10.77
CA LEU A 35 3.42 -2.80 -9.99
C LEU A 35 4.84 -2.41 -10.44
N GLU A 36 4.97 -2.12 -11.73
CA GLU A 36 6.21 -1.74 -12.41
C GLU A 36 6.69 -0.33 -12.01
N ASP A 37 5.75 0.50 -11.57
CA ASP A 37 5.98 1.89 -11.15
C ASP A 37 6.25 2.01 -9.64
N ALA A 38 6.19 0.89 -8.90
CA ALA A 38 6.28 0.90 -7.45
C ALA A 38 7.74 0.90 -6.98
N ASP A 39 8.08 1.85 -6.10
CA ASP A 39 9.35 1.83 -5.36
C ASP A 39 9.30 0.81 -4.21
N VAL A 40 8.11 0.59 -3.64
CA VAL A 40 7.84 -0.41 -2.60
C VAL A 40 6.57 -1.15 -2.91
N ILE A 41 6.61 -2.47 -2.74
CA ILE A 41 5.46 -3.36 -2.89
C ILE A 41 5.13 -3.95 -1.52
N LEU A 42 3.90 -3.75 -1.06
CA LEU A 42 3.38 -4.30 0.18
C LEU A 42 2.29 -5.31 -0.17
N VAL A 43 2.52 -6.56 0.23
CA VAL A 43 1.57 -7.65 0.03
C VAL A 43 1.15 -8.16 1.39
N ASN A 44 -0.15 -8.11 1.67
CA ASN A 44 -0.73 -8.56 2.92
C ASN A 44 -1.77 -9.64 2.67
#